data_AF-A0A521FR32-F1
#
_entry.id   AF-A0A521FR32-F1
#
_cell.length_a   1.000
_cell.length_b   1.000
_cell.length_c   1.000
_cell.angle_alpha   90.00
_cell.angle_beta   90.00
_cell.angle_gamma   90.00
#
_symmetry.space_group_name_H-M   'P 1'
#
loop_
_entity.id
_entity.type
_entity.pdbx_description
1 polymer ?
#
loop_
_entity_poly.entity_id
_entity_poly.type
_entity_poly.pdbx_seq_one_letter_code
_entity_poly.pdbx_strand_id
1 'polypeptide(L)'
;MKIILTSIFLLIAGIQGYAQTYQPVTSKNKTYLATVKGVRYSYKAGVVTLINNGKYDLGTVSIIASSKADSNLFGIALFEEGLEKGKTVEAEMYFTTGPGTDTHDLLLKDVDQKNLVLSFDKATRAQR
;
A
#
# COMPACT_ATOMS: atom_id res chain seq x y z
N MET A 1 -5.87 -24.21 51.97
CA MET A 1 -4.46 -24.13 51.52
C MET A 1 -4.23 -25.15 50.42
N LYS A 2 -3.99 -24.70 49.17
CA LYS A 2 -3.05 -25.27 48.18
C LYS A 2 -3.44 -24.92 46.74
N ILE A 3 -2.78 -23.85 46.28
CA ILE A 3 -2.05 -23.68 45.01
C ILE A 3 -2.84 -23.83 43.71
N ILE A 4 -3.09 -22.64 43.15
CA ILE A 4 -3.42 -22.29 41.78
C ILE A 4 -2.36 -22.87 40.83
N LEU A 5 -2.78 -23.56 39.76
CA LEU A 5 -1.95 -23.76 38.58
C LEU A 5 -2.73 -23.32 37.33
N THR A 6 -2.78 -22.00 37.15
CA THR A 6 -3.05 -21.36 35.87
C THR A 6 -1.83 -21.57 34.97
N SER A 7 -1.96 -22.41 33.96
CA SER A 7 -1.02 -22.46 32.84
C SER A 7 -1.81 -22.44 31.54
N ILE A 8 -2.32 -21.24 31.21
CA ILE A 8 -2.78 -20.91 29.86
C ILE A 8 -1.50 -20.70 29.05
N PHE A 9 -1.07 -21.74 28.35
CA PHE A 9 -0.14 -21.61 27.23
C PHE A 9 -0.86 -20.78 26.14
N LEU A 10 -0.65 -19.47 26.16
CA LEU A 10 -0.91 -18.61 25.01
C LEU A 10 0.10 -19.00 23.93
N LEU A 11 -0.28 -19.98 23.12
CA LEU A 11 0.32 -20.27 21.83
C LEU A 11 0.01 -19.07 20.94
N ILE A 12 0.76 -17.98 21.12
CA ILE A 12 0.89 -16.95 20.10
C ILE A 12 1.76 -17.62 19.02
N ALA A 13 1.12 -18.40 18.14
CA ALA A 13 1.73 -18.75 16.88
C ALA A 13 2.03 -17.42 16.19
N GLY A 14 3.27 -16.95 16.36
CA GLY A 14 3.77 -15.75 15.74
C GLY A 14 3.76 -16.00 14.25
N ILE A 15 2.64 -15.64 13.61
CA ILE A 15 2.61 -15.44 12.17
C ILE A 15 3.68 -14.37 11.95
N GLN A 16 4.84 -14.79 11.44
CA GLN A 16 5.90 -13.89 10.97
C GLN A 16 5.36 -13.18 9.73
N GLY A 17 4.41 -12.27 9.95
CA GLY A 17 3.93 -11.35 8.94
C GLY A 17 5.01 -10.30 8.76
N TYR A 18 5.63 -10.28 7.59
CA TYR A 18 6.53 -9.19 7.22
C TYR A 18 5.73 -7.89 7.20
N ALA A 19 6.16 -6.90 7.99
CA ALA A 19 5.57 -5.59 7.98
C ALA A 19 6.09 -4.82 6.76
N GLN A 20 5.18 -4.46 5.86
CA GLN A 20 5.53 -3.67 4.70
C GLN A 20 6.05 -2.28 5.10
N THR A 21 7.03 -1.76 4.36
CA THR A 21 7.52 -0.40 4.57
C THR A 21 6.64 0.60 3.80
N TYR A 22 6.17 1.63 4.49
CA TYR A 22 5.36 2.71 3.92
C TYR A 22 6.10 4.03 4.04
N GLN A 23 6.31 4.71 2.92
CA GLN A 23 6.93 6.02 2.91
C GLN A 23 5.88 7.09 3.24
N PRO A 24 6.20 8.04 4.13
CA PRO A 24 5.31 9.15 4.43
C PRO A 24 5.15 10.04 3.20
N VAL A 25 4.02 10.72 3.12
CA VAL A 25 3.79 11.76 2.12
C VAL A 25 4.78 12.92 2.35
N THR A 26 5.62 13.19 1.34
CA THR A 26 6.65 14.25 1.41
C THR A 26 6.24 15.56 0.73
N SER A 27 5.12 15.56 0.00
CA SER A 27 4.63 16.74 -0.71
C SER A 27 4.33 17.90 0.25
N LYS A 28 4.77 19.11 -0.12
CA LYS A 28 4.47 20.35 0.62
C LYS A 28 3.19 21.05 0.14
N ASN A 29 2.53 20.51 -0.89
CA ASN A 29 1.34 21.13 -1.45
C ASN A 29 0.14 20.96 -0.49
N LYS A 30 -0.36 22.09 0.03
CA LYS A 30 -1.46 22.10 1.02
C LYS A 30 -2.74 21.41 0.51
N THR A 31 -3.07 21.60 -0.76
CA THR A 31 -4.27 20.99 -1.37
C THR A 31 -4.12 19.49 -1.41
N TYR A 32 -2.95 18.99 -1.85
CA TYR A 32 -2.63 17.57 -1.90
C TYR A 32 -2.67 16.95 -0.50
N LEU A 33 -2.00 17.55 0.47
CA LEU A 33 -2.01 17.09 1.86
C LEU A 33 -3.43 17.02 2.43
N ALA A 34 -4.28 17.98 2.12
CA ALA A 34 -5.69 17.95 2.52
C ALA A 34 -6.49 16.86 1.79
N THR A 35 -6.14 16.52 0.54
CA THR A 35 -6.78 15.45 -0.24
C THR A 35 -6.45 14.07 0.33
N VAL A 36 -5.17 13.79 0.62
CA VAL A 36 -4.74 12.49 1.16
C VAL A 36 -4.96 12.34 2.67
N LYS A 37 -5.31 13.42 3.38
CA LYS A 37 -5.59 13.37 4.81
C LYS A 37 -6.80 12.48 5.08
N GLY A 38 -6.58 11.39 5.82
CA GLY A 38 -7.61 10.39 6.13
C GLY A 38 -7.69 9.25 5.11
N VAL A 39 -6.94 9.33 4.01
CA VAL A 39 -6.77 8.22 3.07
C VAL A 39 -5.68 7.30 3.58
N ARG A 40 -5.95 5.99 3.61
CA ARG A 40 -5.02 4.96 4.07
C ARG A 40 -4.96 3.86 3.03
N TYR A 41 -3.83 3.18 2.95
CA TYR A 41 -3.71 1.99 2.12
C TYR A 41 -2.89 0.92 2.83
N SER A 42 -3.09 -0.33 2.42
CA SER A 42 -2.30 -1.48 2.85
C SER A 42 -2.00 -2.36 1.65
N TYR A 43 -0.92 -3.13 1.75
CA TYR A 43 -0.52 -4.08 0.72
C TYR A 43 -0.45 -5.50 1.28
N LYS A 44 -0.95 -6.46 0.50
CA LYS A 44 -0.81 -7.89 0.80
C LYS A 44 -0.85 -8.70 -0.49
N ALA A 45 0.18 -9.51 -0.73
CA ALA A 45 0.22 -10.51 -1.80
C ALA A 45 -0.17 -9.95 -3.19
N GLY A 46 0.42 -8.83 -3.58
CA GLY A 46 0.16 -8.19 -4.87
C GLY A 46 -1.08 -7.29 -4.92
N VAL A 47 -1.86 -7.20 -3.85
CA VAL A 47 -3.08 -6.39 -3.81
C VAL A 47 -2.91 -5.19 -2.88
N VAL A 48 -3.32 -4.02 -3.36
CA VAL A 48 -3.42 -2.80 -2.55
C VAL A 48 -4.88 -2.56 -2.18
N THR A 49 -5.15 -2.49 -0.89
CA THR A 49 -6.45 -2.06 -0.36
C THR A 49 -6.36 -0.57 -0.01
N LEU A 50 -7.21 0.25 -0.62
CA LEU A 50 -7.28 1.70 -0.41
C LEU A 50 -8.58 2.06 0.32
N ILE A 51 -8.46 2.83 1.40
CA ILE A 51 -9.57 3.25 2.27
C ILE A 51 -9.62 4.77 2.30
N ASN A 52 -10.75 5.36 1.91
CA ASN A 52 -10.96 6.80 1.95
C ASN A 52 -11.77 7.21 3.18
N ASN A 53 -11.11 7.46 4.31
CA ASN A 53 -11.74 8.12 5.47
C ASN A 53 -11.49 9.63 5.47
N GLY A 54 -11.16 10.20 4.31
CA GLY A 54 -10.85 11.62 4.13
C GLY A 54 -12.10 12.49 4.10
N LYS A 55 -11.91 13.77 3.77
CA LYS A 55 -13.01 14.73 3.62
C LYS A 55 -13.61 14.74 2.21
N TYR A 56 -12.88 14.25 1.22
CA TYR A 56 -13.18 14.40 -0.20
C TYR A 56 -13.36 13.04 -0.85
N ASP A 57 -14.25 12.98 -1.84
CA ASP A 57 -14.22 11.90 -2.82
C ASP A 57 -12.95 12.05 -3.67
N LEU A 58 -12.32 10.93 -3.98
CA LEU A 58 -11.08 10.88 -4.74
C LEU A 58 -11.40 10.59 -6.20
N GLY A 59 -10.62 11.17 -7.10
CA GLY A 59 -10.63 10.82 -8.52
C GLY A 59 -9.60 9.72 -8.74
N THR A 60 -8.49 10.06 -9.38
CA THR A 60 -7.39 9.13 -9.58
C THR A 60 -6.51 9.04 -8.34
N VAL A 61 -6.23 7.82 -7.89
CA VAL A 61 -5.19 7.54 -6.89
C VAL A 61 -4.23 6.50 -7.46
N SER A 62 -2.93 6.72 -7.28
CA SER A 62 -1.89 5.74 -7.58
C SER A 62 -1.01 5.51 -6.36
N ILE A 63 -0.77 4.24 -6.06
CA ILE A 63 0.19 3.80 -5.07
C ILE A 63 1.32 3.11 -5.83
N ILE A 64 2.54 3.57 -5.62
CA ILE A 64 3.73 2.95 -6.21
C ILE A 64 4.48 2.12 -5.19
N ALA A 65 5.22 1.14 -5.67
CA ALA A 65 6.19 0.37 -4.91
C ALA A 65 7.57 0.49 -5.57
N SER A 66 8.59 0.62 -4.73
CA SER A 66 10.01 0.49 -5.11
C SER A 66 10.64 -0.58 -4.22
N SER A 67 11.81 -1.13 -4.58
CA SER A 67 12.50 -2.11 -3.73
C SER A 67 13.73 -1.51 -3.06
N LYS A 68 13.96 -1.88 -1.79
CA LYS A 68 15.22 -1.60 -1.08
C LYS A 68 16.39 -2.40 -1.62
N ALA A 69 16.11 -3.52 -2.28
CA ALA A 69 17.11 -4.48 -2.75
C ALA A 69 17.32 -4.43 -4.28
N ASP A 70 16.34 -3.93 -5.03
CA ASP A 70 16.40 -3.81 -6.50
C ASP A 70 15.97 -2.40 -6.91
N SER A 71 16.93 -1.61 -7.40
CA SER A 71 16.67 -0.23 -7.85
C SER A 71 15.87 -0.15 -9.15
N ASN A 72 15.78 -1.24 -9.91
CA ASN A 72 15.07 -1.28 -11.18
C ASN A 72 13.61 -1.74 -11.02
N LEU A 73 13.24 -2.29 -9.86
CA LEU A 73 11.89 -2.74 -9.61
C LEU A 73 10.95 -1.55 -9.37
N PHE A 74 9.88 -1.52 -10.16
CA PHE A 74 8.78 -0.57 -10.02
C PHE A 74 7.46 -1.33 -9.92
N GLY A 75 6.60 -0.92 -9.00
CA GLY A 75 5.23 -1.44 -8.88
C GLY A 75 4.23 -0.30 -8.89
N ILE A 76 3.05 -0.51 -9.46
CA ILE A 76 1.97 0.48 -9.47
C ILE A 76 0.60 -0.18 -9.31
N ALA A 77 -0.21 0.37 -8.42
CA ALA A 77 -1.64 0.09 -8.30
C ALA A 77 -2.41 1.36 -8.65
N LEU A 78 -3.34 1.25 -9.60
CA LEU A 78 -4.13 2.37 -10.12
C LEU A 78 -5.60 2.24 -9.70
N PHE A 79 -6.14 3.33 -9.16
CA PHE A 79 -7.56 3.47 -8.81
C PHE A 79 -8.14 4.61 -9.65
N GLU A 80 -8.77 4.27 -10.78
CA GLU A 80 -9.22 5.26 -11.77
C GLU A 80 -10.71 5.61 -11.66
N GLU A 81 -11.54 4.69 -11.19
CA GLU A 81 -13.01 4.86 -11.13
C GLU A 81 -13.47 5.89 -10.07
N GLY A 82 -12.55 6.52 -9.36
CA GLY A 82 -12.86 7.35 -8.21
C GLY A 82 -13.13 6.52 -6.95
N LEU A 83 -13.00 7.18 -5.80
CA LEU A 83 -13.25 6.56 -4.51
C LEU A 83 -14.05 7.51 -3.61
N GLU A 84 -15.34 7.20 -3.45
CA GLU A 84 -16.21 7.94 -2.53
C GLU A 84 -15.70 7.90 -1.09
N LYS A 85 -16.03 8.94 -0.33
CA LYS A 85 -15.75 8.99 1.10
C LYS A 85 -16.43 7.83 1.85
N GLY A 86 -15.67 7.17 2.71
CA GLY A 86 -16.09 6.06 3.57
C GLY A 86 -16.03 4.70 2.89
N LYS A 87 -15.53 4.64 1.64
CA LYS A 87 -15.41 3.40 0.88
C LYS A 87 -13.99 2.83 0.97
N THR A 88 -13.96 1.52 0.69
CA THR A 88 -12.76 0.72 0.54
C THR A 88 -12.80 0.06 -0.82
N VAL A 89 -11.69 0.08 -1.54
CA VAL A 89 -11.51 -0.57 -2.84
C VAL A 89 -10.17 -1.27 -2.88
N GLU A 90 -10.03 -2.23 -3.80
CA GLU A 90 -8.81 -2.99 -3.98
C GLU A 90 -8.38 -2.91 -5.45
N ALA A 91 -7.06 -2.91 -5.66
CA ALA A 91 -6.47 -2.99 -6.99
C ALA A 91 -5.24 -3.89 -6.94
N GLU A 92 -5.03 -4.64 -8.02
CA GLU A 92 -3.79 -5.39 -8.21
C GLU A 92 -2.64 -4.43 -8.50
N MET A 93 -1.47 -4.77 -7.96
CA MET A 93 -0.23 -4.08 -8.22
C MET A 93 0.48 -4.74 -9.40
N TYR A 94 0.70 -3.96 -10.45
CA TYR A 94 1.47 -4.37 -11.60
C TYR A 94 2.94 -4.06 -11.34
N PHE A 95 3.82 -5.04 -11.56
CA PHE A 95 5.25 -4.91 -11.33
C PHE A 95 6.01 -4.94 -12.65
N THR A 96 7.03 -4.12 -12.74
CA THR A 96 7.95 -4.06 -13.86
C THR A 96 9.39 -3.94 -13.37
N THR A 97 10.35 -4.28 -14.24
CA THR A 97 11.77 -4.05 -14.02
C THR A 97 12.48 -3.63 -15.31
N GLY A 98 13.63 -3.02 -15.17
CA GLY A 98 14.46 -2.55 -16.28
C GLY A 98 14.38 -1.02 -16.48
N PRO A 99 15.37 -0.44 -17.18
CA PRO A 99 15.45 1.01 -17.36
C PRO A 99 14.62 1.49 -18.57
N GLY A 100 13.79 2.52 -18.37
CA GLY A 100 13.22 3.32 -19.45
C GLY A 100 12.44 2.52 -20.49
N THR A 101 12.94 2.45 -21.72
CA THR A 101 12.28 1.72 -22.82
C THR A 101 12.45 0.20 -22.74
N ASP A 102 13.40 -0.29 -21.93
CA ASP A 102 13.67 -1.72 -21.72
C ASP A 102 12.94 -2.22 -20.46
N THR A 103 11.72 -1.73 -20.24
CA THR A 103 10.89 -2.11 -19.10
C THR A 103 10.14 -3.40 -19.44
N HIS A 104 10.18 -4.38 -18.53
CA HIS A 104 9.57 -5.69 -18.69
C HIS A 104 8.64 -5.98 -17.52
N ASP A 105 7.52 -6.64 -17.80
CA ASP A 105 6.58 -7.09 -16.77
C ASP A 105 7.22 -8.15 -15.87
N LEU A 106 6.96 -8.06 -14.57
CA LEU A 106 7.35 -9.02 -13.56
C LEU A 106 6.13 -9.73 -13.00
N LEU A 107 6.24 -11.06 -12.90
CA LEU A 107 5.24 -11.84 -12.19
C LEU A 107 5.43 -11.67 -10.67
N LEU A 108 4.34 -11.65 -9.91
CA LEU A 108 4.37 -11.47 -8.46
C LEU A 108 5.28 -12.46 -7.71
N LYS A 109 5.43 -13.68 -8.25
CA LYS A 109 6.31 -14.72 -7.67
C LYS A 109 7.79 -14.37 -7.74
N ASP A 110 8.17 -13.51 -8.68
CA ASP A 110 9.55 -13.09 -8.94
C ASP A 110 9.88 -11.78 -8.20
N VAL A 111 8.89 -11.19 -7.51
CA VAL A 111 9.02 -9.96 -6.72
C VAL A 111 9.39 -10.30 -5.27
N ASP A 112 10.47 -9.71 -4.76
CA ASP A 112 10.80 -9.73 -3.34
C ASP A 112 9.91 -8.76 -2.55
N GLN A 113 8.68 -9.22 -2.27
CA GLN A 113 7.63 -8.41 -1.63
C GLN A 113 8.05 -7.84 -0.26
N LYS A 114 8.92 -8.55 0.47
CA LYS A 114 9.44 -8.14 1.78
C LYS A 114 10.20 -6.82 1.70
N ASN A 115 10.88 -6.56 0.59
CA ASN A 115 11.74 -5.40 0.42
C ASN A 115 11.04 -4.22 -0.27
N LEU A 116 9.73 -4.33 -0.53
CA LEU A 116 8.97 -3.23 -1.12
C LEU A 116 8.83 -2.04 -0.15
N VAL A 117 8.87 -0.85 -0.72
CA VAL A 117 8.57 0.43 -0.08
C VAL A 117 7.44 1.05 -0.88
N LEU A 118 6.27 1.18 -0.25
CA LEU A 118 5.11 1.76 -0.90
C LEU A 118 5.00 3.25 -0.59
N SER A 119 4.48 4.01 -1.54
CA SER A 119 4.21 5.43 -1.36
C SER A 119 3.03 5.88 -2.21
N PHE A 120 2.40 6.99 -1.81
CA PHE A 120 1.50 7.68 -2.72
C PHE A 120 2.30 8.32 -3.85
N ASP A 121 1.89 8.06 -5.09
CA ASP A 121 2.41 8.76 -6.26
C ASP A 121 1.46 9.90 -6.64
N LYS A 122 0.17 9.58 -6.84
CA LYS A 122 -0.86 10.55 -7.20
C LYS A 122 -2.12 10.37 -6.36
N ALA A 123 -2.79 11.48 -6.08
CA ALA A 123 -4.12 11.50 -5.48
C ALA A 123 -4.82 12.79 -5.87
N THR A 124 -5.93 12.69 -6.58
CA THR A 124 -6.76 13.83 -6.98
C THR A 124 -8.12 13.77 -6.29
N ARG A 125 -8.80 14.92 -6.21
CA ARG A 125 -10.21 14.95 -5.82
C ARG A 125 -11.06 14.61 -7.03
N ALA A 126 -12.19 13.95 -6.82
CA ALA A 126 -13.17 13.77 -7.88
C ALA A 126 -13.64 15.14 -8.37
N GLN A 127 -13.66 15.34 -9.69
CA GLN A 127 -14.32 16.49 -10.30
C GLN A 127 -15.81 16.15 -10.37
N ARG A 128 -16.63 16.99 -9.76
CA ARG A 128 -18.10 16.89 -9.87
C ARG A 128 -18.57 17.31 -11.24
#